data_AF-D1QU85-F1
#
_entry.id   AF-D1QU85-F1
#
_cell.length_a   1.000
_cell.length_b   1.000
_cell.length_c   1.000
_cell.angle_alpha   90.00
_cell.angle_beta   90.00
_cell.angle_gamma   90.00
#
_symmetry.space_group_name_H-M   'P 1'
#
loop_
_entity.id
_entity.type
_entity.pdbx_description
1 polymer ?
#
loop_
_entity_poly.entity_id
_entity_poly.type
_entity_poly.pdbx_seq_one_letter_code
_entity_poly.pdbx_strand_id
1 'polypeptide(L)'
;MRNKSKITTLESKFPLLSVEQGCMVSKDADITVAFRVELPELFTVTSTEYEAMHSAWHKAIKVLPNYSIVHKQDWFIKEDYQGKLSDGGLSFLARSSERHFNERPYLHHSVYLFLT
;
A
#
# COMPACT_ATOMS: atom_id res chain seq x y z
N MET A 1 -0.32 8.73 50.15
CA MET A 1 -0.47 8.01 48.86
C MET A 1 0.04 8.91 47.74
N ARG A 2 1.23 8.62 47.18
CA ARG A 2 1.83 9.42 46.11
C ARG A 2 1.04 9.22 44.81
N ASN A 3 0.55 10.32 44.26
CA ASN A 3 -0.10 10.37 42.96
C ASN A 3 0.94 9.94 41.90
N LYS A 4 0.84 8.72 41.35
CA LYS A 4 1.66 8.30 40.21
C LYS A 4 1.17 9.09 39.00
N SER A 5 1.99 9.98 38.48
CA SER A 5 1.71 10.69 37.22
C SER A 5 1.36 9.67 36.14
N LYS A 6 0.20 9.81 35.49
CA LYS A 6 -0.25 9.01 34.33
C LYS A 6 0.54 9.32 33.05
N ILE A 7 1.80 9.71 33.16
CA ILE A 7 2.67 9.98 32.02
C ILE A 7 3.36 8.67 31.70
N THR A 8 3.11 8.16 30.50
CA THR A 8 3.62 6.89 30.01
C THR A 8 4.10 7.11 28.59
N THR A 9 5.17 6.43 28.21
CA THR A 9 5.77 6.62 26.88
C THR A 9 4.90 5.96 25.83
N LEU A 10 4.89 6.50 24.61
CA LEU A 10 4.00 6.03 23.54
C LEU A 10 4.34 4.58 23.14
N GLU A 11 5.62 4.23 23.21
CA GLU A 11 6.19 2.89 22.99
C GLU A 11 5.62 1.87 23.98
N SER A 12 5.31 2.29 25.21
CA SER A 12 4.67 1.40 26.19
C SER A 12 3.23 1.05 25.81
N LYS A 13 2.56 1.93 25.05
CA LYS A 13 1.17 1.79 24.62
C LYS A 13 1.01 1.13 23.26
N PHE A 14 1.98 1.30 22.35
CA PHE A 14 1.89 0.66 21.05
C PHE A 14 1.97 -0.87 21.14
N PRO A 15 1.23 -1.60 20.30
CA PRO A 15 1.26 -3.06 20.27
C PRO A 15 2.52 -3.61 19.58
N LEU A 16 3.30 -2.75 18.92
CA LEU A 16 4.55 -3.12 18.25
C LEU A 16 5.70 -3.15 19.25
N LEU A 17 6.50 -4.21 19.18
CA LEU A 17 7.71 -4.42 19.97
C LEU A 17 8.93 -3.84 19.25
N SER A 18 9.18 -4.28 18.02
CA SER A 18 10.33 -3.89 17.22
C SER A 18 10.09 -4.09 15.72
N VAL A 19 10.98 -3.54 14.89
CA VAL A 19 11.07 -3.85 13.46
C VAL A 19 12.45 -4.45 13.21
N GLU A 20 12.48 -5.71 12.81
CA GLU A 20 13.70 -6.50 12.66
C GLU A 20 13.69 -7.19 11.30
N GLN A 21 14.79 -7.08 10.55
CA GLN A 21 14.95 -7.75 9.24
C GLN A 21 13.83 -7.46 8.23
N GLY A 22 13.16 -6.30 8.34
CA GLY A 22 12.03 -5.93 7.47
C GLY A 22 10.68 -6.49 7.91
N CYS A 23 10.61 -7.14 9.07
CA CYS A 23 9.38 -7.63 9.68
C CYS A 23 9.04 -6.79 10.92
N MET A 24 7.75 -6.57 11.15
CA MET A 24 7.24 -5.99 12.40
C MET A 24 7.00 -7.11 13.40
N VAL A 25 7.50 -6.95 14.63
CA VAL A 25 7.28 -7.89 15.73
C VAL A 25 6.30 -7.26 16.71
N SER A 26 5.19 -7.94 17.01
CA SER A 26 4.22 -7.49 18.02
C SER A 26 4.68 -7.84 19.43
N LYS A 27 4.12 -7.18 20.45
CA LYS A 27 4.35 -7.54 21.87
C LYS A 27 3.80 -8.92 22.23
N ASP A 28 2.85 -9.42 21.44
CA ASP A 28 2.29 -10.76 21.57
C ASP A 28 3.09 -11.82 20.77
N ALA A 29 4.27 -11.43 20.25
CA ALA A 29 5.20 -12.25 19.47
C ALA A 29 4.69 -12.67 18.08
N ASP A 30 3.72 -11.96 17.52
CA ASP A 30 3.33 -12.11 16.12
C ASP A 30 4.35 -11.44 15.20
N ILE A 31 4.59 -12.04 14.04
CA ILE A 31 5.51 -11.51 13.03
C ILE A 31 4.69 -11.06 11.83
N THR A 32 4.76 -9.78 11.49
CA THR A 32 4.05 -9.23 10.34
C THR A 32 5.02 -8.77 9.27
N VAL A 33 4.82 -9.25 8.04
CA VAL A 33 5.53 -8.75 6.85
C VAL A 33 4.62 -7.78 6.10
N ALA A 34 5.17 -6.62 5.71
CA ALA A 34 4.46 -5.59 4.98
C ALA A 34 4.98 -5.50 3.53
N PHE A 35 4.06 -5.52 2.57
CA PHE A 35 4.34 -5.35 1.15
C PHE A 35 3.61 -4.13 0.62
N ARG A 36 4.24 -3.39 -0.29
CA ARG A 36 3.53 -2.47 -1.17
C ARG A 36 3.14 -3.23 -2.43
N VAL A 37 1.88 -3.17 -2.81
CA VAL A 37 1.35 -3.89 -3.98
C VAL A 37 1.06 -2.88 -5.09
N GLU A 38 1.57 -3.17 -6.28
CA GLU A 38 1.16 -2.49 -7.50
C GLU A 38 0.04 -3.30 -8.15
N LEU A 39 -1.11 -2.65 -8.35
CA LEU A 39 -2.26 -3.24 -9.01
C LEU A 39 -2.53 -2.52 -10.32
N PRO A 40 -3.03 -3.23 -11.35
CA PRO A 40 -3.44 -2.59 -12.58
C PRO A 40 -4.59 -1.61 -12.33
N GLU A 41 -4.63 -0.53 -13.12
CA GLU A 41 -5.73 0.43 -13.07
C GLU A 41 -7.05 -0.24 -13.44
N LEU A 42 -8.15 0.26 -12.86
CA LEU A 42 -9.49 -0.25 -13.13
C LEU A 42 -9.76 -0.24 -14.64
N PHE A 43 -10.26 -1.38 -15.16
CA PHE A 43 -10.64 -1.58 -16.56
C PHE A 43 -9.49 -1.57 -17.58
N THR A 44 -8.23 -1.69 -17.14
CA THR A 44 -7.08 -1.78 -18.05
C THR A 44 -6.68 -3.22 -18.44
N VAL A 45 -7.27 -4.22 -17.79
CA VAL A 45 -6.94 -5.64 -18.00
C VAL A 45 -8.04 -6.39 -18.74
N THR A 46 -7.63 -7.39 -19.51
CA THR A 46 -8.51 -8.35 -20.18
C THR A 46 -9.12 -9.35 -19.17
N SER A 47 -10.18 -10.07 -19.55
CA SER A 47 -10.80 -11.04 -18.64
C SER A 47 -9.85 -12.17 -18.27
N THR A 48 -9.00 -12.61 -19.21
CA THR A 48 -8.02 -13.67 -18.99
C THR A 48 -6.95 -13.25 -18.00
N GLU A 49 -6.46 -12.01 -18.07
CA GLU A 49 -5.51 -11.45 -17.10
C GLU A 49 -6.15 -11.30 -15.70
N TYR A 50 -7.41 -10.87 -15.65
CA TYR A 50 -8.15 -10.77 -14.40
C TYR A 50 -8.33 -12.14 -13.73
N GLU A 51 -8.71 -13.16 -14.48
CA GLU A 51 -8.85 -14.54 -13.98
C GLU A 51 -7.51 -15.11 -13.49
N ALA A 52 -6.41 -14.84 -14.20
CA ALA A 52 -5.08 -15.25 -13.78
C ALA A 52 -4.68 -14.59 -12.46
N MET A 53 -4.90 -13.27 -12.32
CA MET A 53 -4.63 -12.54 -11.09
C MET A 53 -5.48 -13.04 -9.93
N HIS A 54 -6.78 -13.25 -10.15
CA HIS A 54 -7.68 -13.82 -9.14
C HIS A 54 -7.22 -15.21 -8.68
N SER A 55 -6.86 -16.08 -9.64
CA SER A 55 -6.37 -17.43 -9.35
C SER A 55 -5.07 -17.42 -8.55
N ALA A 56 -4.16 -16.49 -8.84
CA ALA A 56 -2.93 -16.30 -8.09
C ALA A 56 -3.20 -15.89 -6.63
N TRP A 57 -4.08 -14.91 -6.40
CA TRP A 57 -4.49 -14.50 -5.05
C TRP A 57 -5.16 -15.64 -4.28
N HIS A 58 -6.09 -16.36 -4.92
CA HIS A 58 -6.77 -17.49 -4.31
C HIS A 58 -5.79 -18.59 -3.89
N LYS A 59 -4.80 -18.91 -4.75
CA LYS A 59 -3.75 -19.88 -4.42
C LYS A 59 -2.88 -19.41 -3.26
N ALA A 60 -2.47 -18.14 -3.27
CA ALA A 60 -1.62 -17.57 -2.22
C ALA A 60 -2.30 -17.62 -0.84
N ILE A 61 -3.58 -17.27 -0.76
CA ILE A 61 -4.34 -17.31 0.49
C ILE A 61 -4.54 -18.76 0.96
N LYS A 62 -4.83 -19.68 0.04
CA LYS A 62 -5.11 -21.08 0.37
C LYS A 62 -3.90 -21.84 0.96
N VAL A 63 -2.67 -21.43 0.62
CA VAL A 63 -1.46 -22.08 1.12
C VAL A 63 -0.98 -21.52 2.47
N LEU A 64 -1.62 -20.47 2.99
CA LEU A 64 -1.23 -19.89 4.27
C LEU A 64 -1.48 -20.88 5.42
N PRO A 65 -0.59 -20.89 6.44
CA PRO A 65 -0.82 -21.66 7.65
C PRO A 65 -2.10 -21.27 8.38
N ASN A 66 -2.56 -22.16 9.26
CA ASN A 66 -3.63 -21.82 10.19
C ASN A 66 -3.21 -20.64 11.07
N TYR A 67 -4.18 -19.79 11.41
CA TYR A 67 -4.00 -18.59 12.22
C TYR A 67 -3.22 -17.44 11.55
N SER A 68 -2.94 -17.54 10.24
CA SER A 68 -2.44 -16.38 9.49
C SER A 68 -3.53 -15.33 9.25
N ILE A 69 -3.15 -14.06 9.34
CA ILE A 69 -4.03 -12.91 9.06
C ILE A 69 -3.50 -12.19 7.82
N VAL A 70 -4.36 -12.07 6.81
CA VAL A 70 -4.10 -11.25 5.62
C VAL A 70 -4.88 -9.96 5.76
N HIS A 71 -4.18 -8.83 5.83
CA HIS A 71 -4.78 -7.51 5.88
C HIS A 71 -4.33 -6.69 4.67
N LYS A 72 -5.28 -6.39 3.78
CA LYS A 72 -5.07 -5.52 2.63
C LYS A 72 -5.63 -4.14 2.95
N GLN A 73 -4.81 -3.11 2.82
CA GLN A 73 -5.17 -1.73 3.08
C GLN A 73 -5.06 -0.89 1.81
N ASP A 74 -6.16 -0.25 1.42
CA ASP A 74 -6.26 0.65 0.28
C ASP A 74 -6.29 2.10 0.73
N TRP A 75 -5.34 2.90 0.26
CA TRP A 75 -5.28 4.34 0.50
C TRP A 75 -5.62 5.07 -0.78
N PHE A 76 -6.58 5.99 -0.69
CA PHE A 76 -6.93 6.90 -1.78
C PHE A 76 -6.68 8.33 -1.31
N ILE A 77 -5.66 8.97 -1.87
CA ILE A 77 -5.30 10.34 -1.57
C ILE A 77 -5.60 11.19 -2.79
N LYS A 78 -6.34 12.28 -2.62
CA LYS A 78 -6.55 13.23 -3.71
C LYS A 78 -5.25 14.00 -3.94
N GLU A 79 -4.73 13.91 -5.15
CA GLU A 79 -3.51 14.59 -5.59
C GLU A 79 -3.75 15.26 -6.94
N ASP A 80 -2.92 16.24 -7.28
CA ASP A 80 -2.97 16.90 -8.58
C ASP A 80 -1.82 16.40 -9.46
N TYR A 81 -2.14 15.97 -10.67
CA TYR A 81 -1.15 15.44 -11.61
C TYR A 81 -0.11 16.50 -11.99
N GLN A 82 1.16 16.16 -11.83
CA GLN A 82 2.28 17.03 -12.18
C GLN A 82 2.81 16.66 -13.56
N GLY A 83 2.46 17.46 -14.57
CA GLY A 83 2.89 17.21 -15.95
C GLY A 83 4.39 17.46 -16.13
N LYS A 84 5.06 16.60 -16.91
CA LYS A 84 6.50 16.67 -17.19
C LYS A 84 6.83 17.62 -18.34
N LEU A 85 6.25 18.81 -18.33
CA LEU A 85 6.30 19.79 -19.44
C LEU A 85 7.71 20.34 -19.75
N SER A 86 8.63 20.21 -18.80
CA SER A 86 10.03 20.62 -18.93
C SER A 86 10.92 19.61 -19.67
N ASP A 87 10.40 18.41 -19.97
CA ASP A 87 11.15 17.40 -20.72
C ASP A 87 11.25 17.79 -22.20
N GLY A 88 12.46 18.18 -22.61
CA GLY A 88 12.78 18.59 -23.99
C GLY A 88 12.66 17.48 -25.03
N GLY A 89 12.51 16.22 -24.59
CA GLY A 89 12.33 15.05 -25.47
C GLY A 89 10.88 14.80 -25.91
N LEU A 90 9.90 15.57 -25.42
CA LEU A 90 8.49 15.29 -25.69
C LEU A 90 8.10 15.57 -27.15
N SER A 91 7.46 14.57 -27.78
CA SER A 91 6.79 14.75 -29.06
C SER A 91 5.61 15.73 -28.94
N PHE A 92 5.12 16.25 -30.07
CA PHE A 92 3.98 17.18 -30.08
C PHE A 92 2.74 16.61 -29.34
N LEU A 93 2.40 15.34 -29.61
CA LEU A 93 1.26 14.68 -28.96
C LEU A 93 1.51 14.41 -27.48
N ALA A 94 2.70 13.96 -27.11
CA ALA A 94 3.06 13.74 -25.71
C ALA A 94 2.95 15.05 -24.91
N ARG A 95 3.49 16.14 -25.45
CA ARG A 95 3.38 17.47 -24.83
C ARG A 95 1.94 17.95 -24.72
N SER A 96 1.09 17.67 -25.71
CA SER A 96 -0.34 18.01 -25.64
C SER A 96 -1.06 17.23 -24.55
N SER A 97 -0.71 15.95 -24.37
CA SER A 97 -1.25 15.10 -23.31
C SER A 97 -0.83 15.59 -21.92
N GLU A 98 0.46 15.86 -21.72
CA GLU A 98 0.99 16.42 -20.46
C GLU A 98 0.29 17.73 -20.09
N ARG A 99 0.06 18.63 -21.06
CA ARG A 99 -0.68 19.88 -20.84
C ARG A 99 -2.15 19.64 -20.50
N HIS A 100 -2.78 18.64 -21.11
CA HIS A 100 -4.19 18.33 -20.87
C HIS A 100 -4.41 17.86 -19.44
N PHE A 101 -3.51 17.05 -18.91
CA PHE A 101 -3.63 16.45 -17.57
C PHE A 101 -2.98 17.25 -16.45
N ASN A 102 -2.10 18.21 -16.76
CA ASN A 102 -1.44 19.03 -15.74
C ASN A 102 -2.46 19.68 -14.79
N GLU A 103 -2.16 19.61 -13.48
CA GLU A 103 -2.98 20.13 -12.38
C GLU A 103 -4.38 19.51 -12.25
N ARG A 104 -4.67 18.44 -13.00
CA ARG A 104 -5.95 17.74 -12.83
C ARG A 104 -5.92 16.90 -11.56
N PRO A 105 -6.97 16.99 -10.72
CA PRO A 105 -7.08 16.17 -9.54
C PRO A 105 -7.37 14.72 -9.93
N TYR A 106 -6.70 13.79 -9.26
CA TYR A 106 -6.93 12.35 -9.36
C TYR A 106 -6.86 11.72 -7.96
N LEU A 107 -7.34 10.48 -7.83
CA LEU A 107 -7.17 9.70 -6.60
C LEU A 107 -5.94 8.81 -6.75
N HIS A 108 -4.86 9.18 -6.08
CA HIS A 108 -3.68 8.33 -5.97
C HIS A 108 -4.02 7.12 -5.09
N HIS A 109 -3.97 5.93 -5.69
CA HIS A 109 -4.25 4.67 -5.02
C HIS A 109 -2.95 3.98 -4.63
N SER A 110 -2.78 3.74 -3.33
CA SER A 110 -1.67 2.96 -2.78
C SER A 110 -2.20 1.78 -2.00
N VAL A 111 -1.65 0.60 -2.26
CA VAL A 111 -2.06 -0.64 -1.61
C VAL A 111 -0.92 -1.20 -0.77
N TYR A 112 -1.25 -1.52 0.48
CA TYR A 112 -0.37 -2.23 1.38
C TYR A 112 -0.98 -3.57 1.75
N LEU A 113 -0.17 -4.62 1.75
CA LEU A 113 -0.55 -5.96 2.16
C LEU A 113 0.28 -6.33 3.39
N PHE A 114 -0.39 -6.66 4.48
CA PHE A 114 0.20 -7.13 5.71
C PHE A 114 -0.16 -8.61 5.88
N LEU A 115 0.86 -9.43 6.11
CA LEU A 115 0.71 -10.85 6.42
C LEU A 115 1.29 -11.09 7.80
N THR A 116 0.44 -11.53 8.73
CA THR A 116 0.78 -11.92 10.10
C THR A 116 0.62 -13.42 10.26
#